data_AF-A0A6P7R996-F1
#
_entry.id   AF-A0A6P7R996-F1
#
_cell.length_a   1.000
_cell.length_b   1.000
_cell.length_c   1.000
_cell.angle_alpha   90.00
_cell.angle_beta   90.00
_cell.angle_gamma   90.00
#
_symmetry.space_group_name_H-M   'P 1'
#
loop_
_entity.id
_entity.type
_entity.pdbx_description
1 polymer ?
#
loop_
_entity_poly.entity_id
_entity_poly.type
_entity_poly.pdbx_seq_one_letter_code
_entity_poly.pdbx_strand_id
1 'polypeptide(L)'
;MGTESSDSFNLDEGFVAVMELLINYRDICIYWTKYYDFQNEVVRNFLKKQLKGDRPIILDPADPTNNLGRRNGWEQVAAEAAFCLLQVCCTTVGPSERWNVQRARDVQVRVKQTGTVDWTLWTNPYSPIRKMKAEIRREKNFGGELRISFQEPGGERQLLSSRKTLADYGIFSKVTIWVLETFPPEILVFVKYPGGQSKPFAINPDDTILDLKEKIEDAGGPWAEDQVLLLDDEELEDDESLEELEIKDCDTIELSRVIY
;
A
#
# COMPACT_ATOMS: atom_id res chain seq x y z
N MET A 1 -1.91 -10.28 -18.73
CA MET A 1 -0.69 -10.93 -18.27
C MET A 1 -0.88 -12.41 -18.51
N GLY A 2 -0.08 -13.00 -19.40
CA GLY A 2 0.11 -14.44 -19.47
C GLY A 2 1.61 -14.66 -19.25
N THR A 3 1.99 -15.71 -18.55
CA THR A 3 3.40 -16.09 -18.40
C THR A 3 3.89 -16.49 -19.79
N GLU A 4 4.86 -15.77 -20.36
CA GLU A 4 5.47 -16.12 -21.65
C GLU A 4 6.39 -17.37 -21.52
N SER A 5 6.03 -18.30 -20.63
CA SER A 5 6.74 -19.55 -20.42
C SER A 5 6.20 -20.60 -21.39
N SER A 6 7.10 -21.25 -22.13
CA SER A 6 6.81 -22.48 -22.88
C SER A 6 6.56 -23.69 -21.98
N ASP A 7 6.48 -23.47 -20.66
CA ASP A 7 6.22 -24.50 -19.67
C ASP A 7 4.73 -24.86 -19.68
N SER A 8 4.46 -26.16 -19.70
CA SER A 8 3.12 -26.73 -19.75
C SER A 8 2.20 -26.09 -18.70
N PHE A 9 1.09 -25.50 -19.16
CA PHE A 9 0.01 -25.01 -18.33
C PHE A 9 -0.44 -26.11 -17.35
N ASN A 10 -0.08 -25.99 -16.07
CA ASN A 10 -0.55 -26.91 -15.04
C ASN A 10 -1.91 -26.43 -14.53
N LEU A 11 -2.96 -27.21 -14.86
CA LEU A 11 -4.33 -26.88 -14.50
C LEU A 11 -4.53 -26.87 -12.98
N ASP A 12 -3.85 -27.76 -12.25
CA ASP A 12 -4.03 -27.91 -10.80
C ASP A 12 -3.47 -26.68 -10.06
N GLU A 13 -2.29 -26.22 -10.45
CA GLU A 13 -1.67 -24.99 -9.91
C GLU A 13 -2.52 -23.76 -10.19
N GLY A 14 -3.00 -23.62 -11.43
CA GLY A 14 -3.84 -22.50 -11.84
C GLY A 14 -5.20 -22.53 -11.13
N PHE A 15 -5.79 -23.71 -10.95
CA PHE A 15 -7.05 -23.87 -10.22
C PHE A 15 -6.91 -23.47 -8.75
N VAL A 16 -5.87 -23.94 -8.06
CA VAL A 16 -5.58 -23.57 -6.67
C VAL A 16 -5.42 -22.04 -6.54
N ALA A 17 -4.62 -21.43 -7.42
CA ALA A 17 -4.41 -19.97 -7.41
C ALA A 17 -5.72 -19.19 -7.63
N VAL A 18 -6.59 -19.66 -8.52
CA VAL A 18 -7.90 -19.05 -8.75
C VAL A 18 -8.79 -19.18 -7.52
N MET A 19 -8.85 -20.35 -6.87
CA MET A 19 -9.65 -20.53 -5.66
C MET A 19 -9.18 -19.60 -4.53
N GLU A 20 -7.87 -19.45 -4.34
CA GLU A 20 -7.30 -18.52 -3.34
C GLU A 20 -7.66 -17.06 -3.61
N LEU A 21 -7.66 -16.65 -4.88
CA LEU A 21 -8.13 -15.32 -5.28
C LEU A 21 -9.62 -15.14 -4.99
N LEU A 22 -10.44 -16.14 -5.29
CA LEU A 22 -11.89 -16.10 -5.05
C LEU A 22 -12.24 -16.01 -3.55
N ILE A 23 -11.44 -16.64 -2.69
CA ILE A 23 -11.56 -16.47 -1.22
C ILE A 23 -11.29 -15.02 -0.83
N ASN A 24 -10.23 -14.43 -1.38
CA ASN A 24 -9.82 -13.05 -1.11
C ASN A 24 -10.37 -12.08 -2.17
N TYR A 25 -11.63 -12.27 -2.57
CA TYR A 25 -12.22 -11.54 -3.70
C TYR A 25 -12.20 -10.01 -3.51
N ARG A 26 -12.14 -9.53 -2.27
CA ARG A 26 -12.04 -8.09 -1.95
C ARG A 26 -10.73 -7.46 -2.42
N ASP A 27 -9.72 -8.23 -2.79
CA ASP A 27 -8.48 -7.71 -3.33
C ASP A 27 -8.44 -7.75 -4.88
N ILE A 28 -9.39 -8.42 -5.52
CA ILE A 28 -9.39 -8.63 -6.97
C ILE A 28 -9.61 -7.31 -7.70
N CYS A 29 -8.63 -6.92 -8.52
CA CYS A 29 -8.73 -5.82 -9.46
C CYS A 29 -8.11 -6.20 -10.82
N ILE A 30 -8.92 -6.83 -11.66
CA ILE A 30 -8.55 -7.31 -12.99
C ILE A 30 -9.16 -6.41 -14.06
N TYR A 31 -8.29 -5.89 -14.93
CA TYR A 31 -8.69 -5.13 -16.10
C TYR A 31 -7.64 -5.31 -17.21
N TRP A 32 -8.05 -5.07 -18.45
CA TRP A 32 -7.21 -5.20 -19.62
C TRP A 32 -6.69 -3.84 -20.06
N THR A 33 -5.54 -3.80 -20.72
CA THR A 33 -5.06 -2.56 -21.37
C THR A 33 -4.67 -2.78 -22.84
N LYS A 34 -5.10 -3.91 -23.42
CA LYS A 34 -4.78 -4.31 -24.79
C LYS A 34 -5.82 -3.77 -25.78
N TYR A 35 -7.10 -3.79 -25.38
CA TYR A 35 -8.24 -3.42 -26.22
C TYR A 35 -8.84 -2.05 -25.86
N TYR A 36 -8.55 -1.56 -24.67
CA TYR A 36 -8.84 -0.22 -24.20
C TYR A 36 -7.66 0.26 -23.35
N ASP A 37 -7.45 1.56 -23.23
CA ASP A 37 -6.33 2.11 -22.45
C ASP A 37 -6.66 3.48 -21.86
N PHE A 38 -5.67 4.09 -21.21
CA PHE A 38 -5.79 5.42 -20.62
C PHE A 38 -5.40 6.55 -21.60
N GLN A 39 -5.21 6.30 -22.90
CA GLN A 39 -4.82 7.35 -23.85
C GLN A 39 -6.03 8.19 -24.26
N ASN A 40 -7.16 7.55 -24.57
CA ASN A 40 -8.40 8.24 -24.87
C ASN A 40 -9.03 8.82 -23.59
N GLU A 41 -9.35 10.12 -23.59
CA GLU A 41 -9.86 10.82 -22.40
C GLU A 41 -11.18 10.25 -21.87
N VAL A 42 -12.13 9.93 -22.76
CA VAL A 42 -13.45 9.40 -22.37
C VAL A 42 -13.29 8.04 -21.72
N VAL A 43 -12.52 7.15 -22.36
CA VAL A 43 -12.24 5.81 -21.84
C VAL A 43 -11.45 5.90 -20.53
N ARG A 44 -10.42 6.75 -20.46
CA ARG A 44 -9.62 7.01 -19.25
C ARG A 44 -10.51 7.42 -18.09
N ASN A 45 -11.41 8.38 -18.28
CA ASN A 45 -12.29 8.88 -17.22
C ASN A 45 -13.23 7.77 -16.73
N PHE A 46 -13.74 6.94 -17.64
CA PHE A 46 -14.56 5.80 -17.28
C PHE A 46 -13.76 4.75 -16.49
N LEU A 47 -12.56 4.40 -16.94
CA LEU A 47 -11.66 3.47 -16.25
C LEU A 47 -11.30 3.95 -14.85
N LYS A 48 -10.89 5.21 -14.71
CA LYS A 48 -10.59 5.82 -13.40
C LYS A 48 -11.78 5.69 -12.45
N LYS A 49 -13.00 5.91 -12.93
CA LYS A 49 -14.23 5.76 -12.14
C LYS A 49 -14.47 4.31 -11.71
N GLN A 50 -14.27 3.34 -12.60
CA GLN A 50 -14.44 1.92 -12.26
C GLN A 50 -13.39 1.43 -11.27
N LEU A 51 -12.11 1.78 -11.50
CA LEU A 51 -10.97 1.31 -10.71
C LEU A 51 -10.97 1.87 -9.26
N LYS A 52 -11.61 3.03 -9.06
CA LYS A 52 -11.91 3.58 -7.72
C LYS A 52 -13.09 2.89 -7.00
N GLY A 53 -13.83 2.03 -7.69
CA GLY A 53 -15.04 1.41 -7.15
C GLY A 53 -14.78 0.28 -6.15
N ASP A 54 -15.87 -0.21 -5.59
CA ASP A 54 -15.86 -1.34 -4.67
C ASP A 54 -15.35 -2.62 -5.33
N ARG A 55 -14.75 -3.46 -4.52
CA ARG A 55 -14.17 -4.74 -4.93
C ARG A 55 -15.22 -5.85 -4.89
N PRO A 56 -15.12 -6.88 -5.75
CA PRO A 56 -14.09 -7.11 -6.76
C PRO A 56 -14.31 -6.28 -8.03
N ILE A 57 -13.21 -5.98 -8.72
CA ILE A 57 -13.25 -5.36 -10.05
C ILE A 57 -12.76 -6.38 -11.07
N ILE A 58 -13.63 -6.72 -12.02
CA ILE A 58 -13.31 -7.57 -13.18
C ILE A 58 -13.96 -6.92 -14.39
N LEU A 59 -13.21 -6.10 -15.12
CA LEU A 59 -13.75 -5.38 -16.28
C LEU A 59 -13.84 -6.29 -17.51
N ASP A 60 -14.87 -6.19 -18.32
CA ASP A 60 -14.90 -6.97 -19.57
C ASP A 60 -13.74 -6.55 -20.49
N PRO A 61 -12.92 -7.49 -21.02
CA PRO A 61 -11.81 -7.21 -21.92
C PRO A 61 -12.19 -6.39 -23.17
N ALA A 62 -13.43 -6.52 -23.65
CA ALA A 62 -13.94 -5.83 -24.84
C ALA A 62 -14.82 -4.63 -24.51
N ASP A 63 -15.28 -4.50 -23.26
CA ASP A 63 -16.14 -3.40 -22.81
C ASP A 63 -15.73 -2.92 -21.40
N PRO A 64 -14.90 -1.86 -21.28
CA PRO A 64 -14.50 -1.34 -19.98
C PRO A 64 -15.67 -0.76 -19.18
N THR A 65 -16.87 -0.66 -19.77
CA THR A 65 -18.08 -0.21 -19.08
C THR A 65 -18.72 -1.25 -18.17
N ASN A 66 -18.43 -2.51 -18.42
CA ASN A 66 -19.06 -3.62 -17.74
C ASN A 66 -18.11 -4.24 -16.69
N ASN A 67 -18.33 -3.91 -15.41
CA ASN A 67 -17.65 -4.60 -14.30
C ASN A 67 -18.44 -5.85 -13.91
N LEU A 68 -17.93 -7.02 -14.31
CA LEU A 68 -18.48 -8.34 -14.02
C LEU A 68 -18.42 -8.69 -12.52
N GLY A 69 -17.54 -8.01 -11.78
CA GLY A 69 -17.38 -8.14 -10.33
C GLY A 69 -18.52 -7.53 -9.50
N ARG A 70 -19.36 -6.66 -10.07
CA ARG A 70 -20.42 -5.94 -9.32
C ARG A 70 -21.56 -6.82 -8.81
N ARG A 71 -21.62 -8.10 -9.21
CA ARG A 71 -22.72 -8.98 -8.82
C ARG A 71 -22.61 -9.38 -7.35
N ASN A 72 -23.75 -9.62 -6.72
CA ASN A 72 -23.81 -10.17 -5.38
C ASN A 72 -23.45 -11.67 -5.38
N GLY A 73 -23.18 -12.22 -4.19
CA GLY A 73 -22.92 -13.66 -4.01
C GLY A 73 -21.45 -14.03 -3.89
N TRP A 74 -20.53 -13.06 -3.85
CA TRP A 74 -19.10 -13.33 -3.68
C TRP A 74 -18.75 -14.06 -2.39
N GLU A 75 -19.51 -13.86 -1.31
CA GLU A 75 -19.33 -14.64 -0.08
C GLU A 75 -19.61 -16.13 -0.29
N GLN A 76 -20.64 -16.46 -1.08
CA GLN A 76 -20.94 -17.85 -1.44
C GLN A 76 -19.86 -18.43 -2.37
N VAL A 77 -19.39 -17.63 -3.34
CA VAL A 77 -18.28 -18.03 -4.22
C VAL A 77 -17.01 -18.28 -3.40
N ALA A 78 -16.70 -17.42 -2.43
CA ALA A 78 -15.56 -17.58 -1.54
C ALA A 78 -15.68 -18.83 -0.66
N ALA A 79 -16.87 -19.09 -0.11
CA ALA A 79 -17.13 -20.29 0.69
C ALA A 79 -16.98 -21.58 -0.14
N GLU A 80 -17.51 -21.59 -1.37
CA GLU A 80 -17.36 -22.74 -2.28
C GLU A 80 -15.90 -22.90 -2.73
N ALA A 81 -15.18 -21.80 -2.99
CA ALA A 81 -13.76 -21.84 -3.31
C ALA A 81 -12.92 -22.42 -2.16
N ALA A 82 -13.22 -22.05 -0.92
CA ALA A 82 -12.60 -22.63 0.26
C ALA A 82 -12.89 -24.14 0.38
N PHE A 83 -14.11 -24.57 0.08
CA PHE A 83 -14.47 -25.99 0.05
C PHE A 83 -13.74 -26.76 -1.05
N CYS A 84 -13.58 -26.17 -2.24
CA CYS A 84 -12.80 -26.73 -3.34
C CYS A 84 -11.34 -26.96 -2.95
N LEU A 85 -10.73 -26.04 -2.20
CA LEU A 85 -9.34 -26.18 -1.74
C LEU A 85 -9.12 -27.33 -0.76
N LEU A 86 -10.17 -27.83 -0.10
CA LEU A 86 -10.10 -29.00 0.78
C LEU A 86 -10.12 -30.33 0.00
N GLN A 87 -10.43 -30.29 -1.30
CA GLN A 87 -10.49 -31.50 -2.12
C GLN A 87 -9.10 -32.04 -2.42
N VAL A 88 -9.01 -33.36 -2.59
CA VAL A 88 -7.73 -34.08 -2.76
C VAL A 88 -6.89 -33.50 -3.90
N CYS A 89 -7.52 -33.10 -5.01
CA CYS A 89 -6.85 -32.50 -6.16
C CYS A 89 -6.16 -31.15 -5.88
N CYS A 90 -6.53 -30.45 -4.81
CA CYS A 90 -5.92 -29.18 -4.41
C CYS A 90 -4.84 -29.34 -3.34
N THR A 91 -4.78 -30.50 -2.67
CA THR A 91 -3.82 -30.79 -1.59
C THR A 91 -2.45 -31.27 -2.09
N THR A 92 -2.34 -31.59 -3.37
CA THR A 92 -1.12 -32.11 -4.00
C THR A 92 -0.16 -31.01 -4.48
N VAL A 93 -0.61 -29.75 -4.50
CA VAL A 93 0.18 -28.60 -4.99
C VAL A 93 0.90 -27.92 -3.83
N GLY A 94 2.24 -27.92 -3.88
CA GLY A 94 3.08 -27.25 -2.88
C GLY A 94 2.95 -25.72 -2.95
N PRO A 95 3.21 -24.96 -1.86
CA PRO A 95 3.12 -23.50 -1.87
C PRO A 95 4.01 -22.81 -2.93
N SER A 96 5.18 -23.39 -3.23
CA SER A 96 6.12 -22.89 -4.24
C SER A 96 5.72 -23.18 -5.69
N GLU A 97 4.75 -24.07 -5.89
CA GLU A 97 4.25 -24.47 -7.22
C GLU A 97 3.01 -23.65 -7.62
N ARG A 98 2.43 -22.90 -6.69
CA ARG A 98 1.24 -22.07 -6.94
C ARG A 98 1.61 -20.88 -7.81
N TRP A 99 0.70 -20.53 -8.70
CA TRP A 99 0.88 -19.35 -9.53
C TRP A 99 0.85 -18.08 -8.69
N ASN A 100 1.87 -17.25 -8.85
CA ASN A 100 1.89 -15.92 -8.26
C ASN A 100 1.00 -14.98 -9.08
N VAL A 101 -0.29 -14.91 -8.74
CA VAL A 101 -1.24 -14.03 -9.41
C VAL A 101 -1.30 -12.67 -8.72
N GLN A 102 -0.87 -11.62 -9.42
CA GLN A 102 -1.00 -10.25 -8.94
C GLN A 102 -2.49 -9.87 -8.79
N ARG A 103 -2.89 -9.52 -7.56
CA ARG A 103 -4.27 -9.14 -7.21
C ARG A 103 -4.72 -7.84 -7.89
N ALA A 104 -3.78 -6.93 -8.06
CA ALA A 104 -3.91 -5.69 -8.80
C ALA A 104 -2.65 -5.46 -9.64
N ARG A 105 -2.80 -4.76 -10.76
CA ARG A 105 -1.67 -4.41 -11.62
C ARG A 105 -0.87 -3.24 -11.03
N ASP A 106 0.45 -3.42 -10.96
CA ASP A 106 1.35 -2.33 -10.56
C ASP A 106 1.41 -1.21 -11.60
N VAL A 107 1.61 0.00 -11.10
CA VAL A 107 1.80 1.20 -11.90
C VAL A 107 3.28 1.53 -12.00
N GLN A 108 3.74 1.82 -13.22
CA GLN A 108 5.08 2.36 -13.45
C GLN A 108 5.14 3.82 -13.01
N VAL A 109 6.00 4.10 -12.02
CA VAL A 109 6.24 5.45 -11.52
C VAL A 109 7.62 5.91 -11.98
N ARG A 110 7.66 6.96 -12.81
CA ARG A 110 8.91 7.67 -13.14
C ARG A 110 9.20 8.68 -12.05
N VAL A 111 10.34 8.56 -11.40
CA VAL A 111 10.76 9.43 -10.31
C VAL A 111 11.74 10.47 -10.84
N LYS A 112 11.46 11.74 -10.55
CA LYS A 112 12.33 12.88 -10.87
C LYS A 112 12.85 13.54 -9.61
N GLN A 113 14.14 13.78 -9.56
CA GLN A 113 14.79 14.59 -8.55
C GLN A 113 15.78 15.55 -9.22
N THR A 114 15.81 16.79 -8.76
CA THR A 114 16.67 17.84 -9.32
C THR A 114 18.14 17.42 -9.29
N GLY A 115 18.84 17.56 -10.43
CA GLY A 115 20.27 17.26 -10.52
C GLY A 115 20.61 15.77 -10.64
N THR A 116 19.62 14.90 -10.72
CA THR A 116 19.80 13.44 -10.85
C THR A 116 19.18 12.91 -12.13
N VAL A 117 19.57 11.70 -12.53
CA VAL A 117 18.97 11.00 -13.67
C VAL A 117 17.64 10.39 -13.24
N ASP A 118 16.58 10.63 -14.00
CA ASP A 118 15.27 10.00 -13.79
C ASP A 118 15.39 8.47 -13.70
N TRP A 119 14.66 7.85 -12.77
CA TRP A 119 14.55 6.39 -12.68
C TRP A 119 13.09 5.95 -12.60
N THR A 120 12.85 4.64 -12.59
CA THR A 120 11.50 4.07 -12.54
C THR A 120 11.40 2.97 -11.51
N LEU A 121 10.30 2.95 -10.77
CA LEU A 121 9.88 1.85 -9.91
C LEU A 121 8.47 1.40 -10.29
N TRP A 122 8.07 0.22 -9.80
CA TRP A 122 6.73 -0.33 -9.95
C TRP A 122 6.09 -0.43 -8.58
N THR A 123 4.88 0.09 -8.42
CA THR A 123 4.18 0.03 -7.14
C THR A 123 2.70 -0.26 -7.32
N ASN A 124 2.10 -0.95 -6.35
CA ASN A 124 0.68 -1.25 -6.35
C ASN A 124 -0.11 0.06 -6.17
N PRO A 125 -1.00 0.44 -7.09
CA PRO A 125 -1.71 1.71 -6.97
C PRO A 125 -2.66 1.80 -5.77
N TYR A 126 -2.99 0.67 -5.15
CA TYR A 126 -3.86 0.58 -3.98
C TYR A 126 -3.09 0.40 -2.66
N SER A 127 -1.76 0.38 -2.69
CA SER A 127 -0.97 0.42 -1.46
C SER A 127 -0.86 1.87 -0.95
N PRO A 128 -0.76 2.08 0.37
CA PRO A 128 -0.45 3.38 0.93
C PRO A 128 0.87 3.93 0.36
N ILE A 129 0.88 5.21 0.01
CA ILE A 129 2.03 5.91 -0.57
C ILE A 129 3.23 5.89 0.38
N ARG A 130 3.04 5.75 1.71
CA ARG A 130 4.13 5.50 2.68
C ARG A 130 5.02 4.34 2.26
N LYS A 131 4.45 3.25 1.74
CA LYS A 131 5.23 2.09 1.26
C LYS A 131 6.11 2.44 0.05
N MET A 132 5.56 3.22 -0.89
CA MET A 132 6.33 3.72 -2.04
C MET A 132 7.43 4.70 -1.60
N LYS A 133 7.18 5.58 -0.62
CA LYS A 133 8.19 6.48 -0.05
C LYS A 133 9.33 5.70 0.60
N ALA A 134 9.01 4.71 1.43
CA ALA A 134 9.98 3.82 2.08
C ALA A 134 10.87 3.12 1.05
N GLU A 135 10.29 2.63 -0.05
CA GLU A 135 11.04 2.01 -1.15
C GLU A 135 11.99 3.02 -1.84
N ILE A 136 11.50 4.22 -2.17
CA ILE A 136 12.33 5.28 -2.78
C ILE A 136 13.50 5.65 -1.86
N ARG A 137 13.23 5.82 -0.56
CA ARG A 137 14.25 6.13 0.45
C ARG A 137 15.33 5.07 0.49
N ARG A 138 14.94 3.79 0.59
CA ARG A 138 15.86 2.65 0.63
C ARG A 138 16.70 2.53 -0.64
N GLU A 139 16.10 2.71 -1.82
CA GLU A 139 16.81 2.54 -3.10
C GLU A 139 17.80 3.66 -3.39
N LYS A 140 17.50 4.90 -2.96
CA LYS A 140 18.35 6.08 -3.21
C LYS A 140 19.14 6.56 -2.00
N ASN A 141 19.02 5.87 -0.87
CA ASN A 141 19.69 6.20 0.39
C ASN A 141 19.43 7.65 0.82
N PHE A 142 18.17 8.08 0.73
CA PHE A 142 17.73 9.35 1.31
C PHE A 142 17.78 9.27 2.83
N GLY A 143 18.17 10.36 3.48
CA GLY A 143 18.30 10.47 4.93
C GLY A 143 17.35 11.48 5.57
N GLY A 144 16.42 12.07 4.80
CA GLY A 144 15.37 12.96 5.29
C GLY A 144 13.99 12.67 4.70
N GLU A 145 13.00 13.48 5.09
CA GLU A 145 11.59 13.40 4.67
C GLU A 145 11.45 13.50 3.14
N LEU A 146 10.63 12.64 2.56
CA LEU A 146 10.30 12.67 1.14
C LEU A 146 8.98 13.37 0.85
N ARG A 147 9.08 14.58 0.29
CA ARG A 147 7.95 15.28 -0.31
C ARG A 147 7.79 14.89 -1.77
N ILE A 148 6.76 14.09 -2.02
CA ILE A 148 6.43 13.61 -3.36
C ILE A 148 5.26 14.39 -3.93
N SER A 149 5.40 14.90 -5.14
CA SER A 149 4.31 15.55 -5.86
C SER A 149 4.17 15.00 -7.27
N PHE A 150 2.99 15.14 -7.85
CA PHE A 150 2.73 14.79 -9.25
C PHE A 150 1.92 15.89 -9.92
N GLN A 151 1.89 15.87 -11.24
CA GLN A 151 1.11 16.83 -12.03
C GLN A 151 0.60 16.14 -13.29
N GLU A 152 -0.72 16.15 -13.48
CA GLU A 152 -1.31 15.74 -14.76
C GLU A 152 -1.08 16.83 -15.83
N PRO A 153 -1.02 16.48 -17.12
CA PRO A 153 -0.88 17.47 -18.19
C PRO A 153 -1.99 18.53 -18.11
N GLY A 154 -1.61 19.80 -17.99
CA GLY A 154 -2.56 20.92 -17.86
C GLY A 154 -3.23 21.09 -16.49
N GLY A 155 -2.93 20.22 -15.52
CA GLY A 155 -3.41 20.32 -14.14
C GLY A 155 -2.42 21.03 -13.21
N GLU A 156 -2.87 21.31 -11.99
CA GLU A 156 -2.00 21.82 -10.92
C GLU A 156 -1.12 20.71 -10.32
N ARG A 157 0.02 21.11 -9.76
CA ARG A 157 0.90 20.19 -9.03
C ARG A 157 0.24 19.84 -7.70
N GLN A 158 0.12 18.55 -7.42
CA GLN A 158 -0.51 18.01 -6.22
C GLN A 158 0.52 17.24 -5.38
N LEU A 159 0.47 17.43 -4.06
CA LEU A 159 1.27 16.67 -3.11
C LEU A 159 0.61 15.32 -2.82
N LEU A 160 1.43 14.26 -2.79
CA LEU A 160 1.03 12.92 -2.41
C LEU A 160 1.17 12.73 -0.88
N SER A 161 0.04 12.47 -0.22
CA SER A 161 -0.01 12.07 1.20
C SER A 161 0.36 10.59 1.30
N SER A 162 1.21 10.26 2.26
CA SER A 162 1.66 8.92 2.62
C SER A 162 0.51 7.97 3.04
N ARG A 163 -0.54 8.46 3.70
CA ARG A 163 -1.72 7.66 4.09
C ARG A 163 -2.62 7.28 2.90
N LYS A 164 -2.64 8.11 1.85
CA LYS A 164 -3.42 7.85 0.63
C LYS A 164 -2.70 6.88 -0.29
N THR A 165 -3.44 6.34 -1.25
CA THR A 165 -2.96 5.47 -2.32
C THR A 165 -2.85 6.24 -3.63
N LEU A 166 -2.08 5.74 -4.61
CA LEU A 166 -2.07 6.33 -5.96
C LEU A 166 -3.48 6.30 -6.60
N ALA A 167 -4.26 5.26 -6.30
CA ALA A 167 -5.64 5.13 -6.72
C ALA A 167 -6.55 6.24 -6.20
N ASP A 168 -6.34 6.76 -4.98
CA ASP A 168 -7.10 7.90 -4.43
C ASP A 168 -6.93 9.15 -5.31
N TYR A 169 -5.71 9.36 -5.80
CA TYR A 169 -5.39 10.42 -6.76
C TYR A 169 -5.81 10.10 -8.21
N GLY A 170 -6.39 8.92 -8.45
CA GLY A 170 -6.83 8.47 -9.77
C GLY A 170 -5.67 8.05 -10.69
N ILE A 171 -4.55 7.65 -10.12
CA ILE A 171 -3.36 7.22 -10.83
C ILE A 171 -3.38 5.68 -10.97
N PHE A 172 -3.72 5.21 -12.17
CA PHE A 172 -3.82 3.77 -12.50
C PHE A 172 -2.96 3.37 -13.71
N SER A 173 -2.16 4.32 -14.21
CA SER A 173 -1.27 4.16 -15.34
C SER A 173 0.01 4.94 -15.08
N LYS A 174 0.98 4.78 -15.99
CA LYS A 174 2.29 5.44 -15.89
C LYS A 174 2.18 6.90 -15.47
N VAL A 175 2.89 7.27 -14.40
CA VAL A 175 2.92 8.64 -13.86
C VAL A 175 4.36 9.12 -13.71
N THR A 176 4.56 10.43 -13.74
CA THR A 176 5.83 11.06 -13.34
C THR A 176 5.62 11.80 -12.03
N ILE A 177 6.43 11.48 -11.03
CA ILE A 177 6.45 12.16 -9.73
C ILE A 177 7.74 12.96 -9.56
N TRP A 178 7.68 14.01 -8.75
CA TRP A 178 8.81 14.82 -8.32
C TRP A 178 9.06 14.58 -6.85
N VAL A 179 10.31 14.26 -6.51
CA VAL A 179 10.77 14.01 -5.14
C VAL A 179 11.64 15.17 -4.70
N LEU A 180 11.33 15.68 -3.51
CA LEU A 180 12.14 16.64 -2.78
C LEU A 180 12.43 16.04 -1.40
N GLU A 181 13.71 15.90 -1.06
CA GLU A 181 14.14 15.56 0.29
C GLU A 181 14.13 16.82 1.16
N THR A 182 13.55 16.71 2.35
CA THR A 182 13.52 17.77 3.35
C THR A 182 14.04 17.23 4.67
N PHE A 183 14.74 18.06 5.44
CA PHE A 183 15.22 17.69 6.78
C PHE A 183 14.49 18.58 7.78
N PRO A 184 13.33 18.14 8.29
CA PRO A 184 12.67 18.89 9.34
C PRO A 184 13.59 18.98 10.56
N PRO A 185 13.56 20.08 11.32
CA PRO A 185 14.12 20.05 12.67
C PRO A 185 13.43 18.97 13.50
N GLU A 186 14.06 18.54 14.60
CA GLU A 186 13.42 17.66 15.60
C GLU A 186 11.99 18.13 15.88
N ILE A 187 11.04 17.20 15.81
CA ILE A 187 9.64 17.44 16.12
C ILE A 187 9.38 17.08 17.58
N LEU A 188 8.36 17.68 18.16
CA LEU A 188 7.89 17.38 19.50
C LEU A 188 6.64 16.50 19.41
N VAL A 189 6.69 15.25 19.85
CA VAL A 189 5.50 14.38 19.96
C VAL A 189 5.04 14.29 21.40
N PHE A 190 3.74 14.15 21.63
CA PHE A 190 3.15 13.98 22.95
C PHE A 190 2.72 12.54 23.18
N VAL A 191 3.29 11.87 24.17
CA VAL A 191 2.86 10.52 24.55
C VAL A 191 1.85 10.63 25.67
N LYS A 192 0.61 10.20 25.43
CA LYS A 192 -0.49 10.17 26.39
C LYS A 192 -0.49 8.82 27.13
N TYR A 193 -0.24 8.88 28.42
CA TYR A 193 -0.22 7.70 29.30
C TYR A 193 -1.64 7.27 29.70
N PRO A 194 -1.85 6.02 30.13
CA PRO A 194 -3.15 5.54 30.60
C PRO A 194 -3.79 6.36 31.73
N GLY A 195 -2.97 7.07 32.52
CA GLY A 195 -3.44 8.00 33.56
C GLY A 195 -3.98 9.33 33.03
N GLY A 196 -4.01 9.53 31.71
CA GLY A 196 -4.48 10.75 31.03
C GLY A 196 -3.45 11.88 30.95
N GLN A 197 -2.26 11.71 31.54
CA GLN A 197 -1.16 12.67 31.44
C GLN A 197 -0.44 12.51 30.09
N SER A 198 -0.09 13.63 29.46
CA SER A 198 0.77 13.64 28.26
C SER A 198 2.16 14.17 28.59
N LYS A 199 3.20 13.55 28.03
CA LYS A 199 4.60 13.99 28.15
C LYS A 199 5.19 14.26 26.76
N PRO A 200 5.92 15.37 26.56
CA PRO A 200 6.54 15.68 25.28
C PRO A 200 7.88 14.95 25.10
N PHE A 201 8.17 14.52 23.88
CA PHE A 201 9.43 13.91 23.46
C PHE A 201 9.93 14.59 22.19
N ALA A 202 11.17 15.08 22.23
CA ALA A 202 11.85 15.60 21.04
C ALA A 202 12.46 14.41 20.28
N ILE A 203 12.12 14.30 19.00
CA ILE A 203 12.44 13.15 18.17
C ILE A 203 12.61 13.58 16.71
N ASN A 204 13.51 12.94 15.98
CA ASN A 204 13.67 13.18 14.56
C ASN A 204 12.52 12.47 13.81
N PRO A 205 11.88 13.09 12.80
CA PRO A 205 10.90 12.38 11.95
C PRO A 205 11.42 11.08 11.31
N ASP A 206 12.73 10.96 11.11
CA ASP A 206 13.37 9.75 10.60
C ASP A 206 13.61 8.66 11.67
N ASP A 207 13.47 8.98 12.95
CA ASP A 207 13.57 8.00 14.04
C ASP A 207 12.39 7.00 13.95
N THR A 208 12.65 5.78 14.39
CA THR A 208 11.67 4.68 14.43
C THR A 208 10.76 4.75 15.64
N ILE A 209 9.69 3.96 15.62
CA ILE A 209 8.86 3.76 16.80
C ILE A 209 9.64 3.11 17.95
N LEU A 210 10.60 2.24 17.64
CA LEU A 210 11.52 1.72 18.65
C LEU A 210 12.34 2.85 19.30
N ASP A 211 12.89 3.78 18.53
CA ASP A 211 13.63 4.93 19.07
C ASP A 211 12.75 5.81 20.00
N LEU A 212 11.46 5.99 19.65
CA LEU A 212 10.50 6.66 20.54
C LEU A 212 10.27 5.87 21.83
N LYS A 213 10.14 4.54 21.74
CA LYS A 213 9.98 3.66 22.90
C LYS A 213 11.19 3.71 23.84
N GLU A 214 12.40 3.67 23.28
CA GLU A 214 13.65 3.82 24.04
C GLU A 214 13.71 5.19 24.74
N LYS A 215 13.32 6.28 24.07
CA LYS A 215 13.23 7.62 24.69
C LYS A 215 12.22 7.66 25.85
N ILE A 216 11.11 6.95 25.75
CA ILE A 216 10.11 6.85 26.82
C ILE A 216 10.70 6.11 28.04
N GLU A 217 11.41 5.01 27.81
CA GLU A 217 12.11 4.23 28.84
C GLU A 217 13.17 5.07 29.56
N ASP A 218 14.07 5.71 28.81
CA ASP A 218 15.12 6.61 29.32
C ASP A 218 14.55 7.73 30.20
N ALA A 219 13.32 8.17 29.90
CA ALA A 219 12.64 9.21 30.63
C ALA A 219 11.88 8.70 31.88
N GLY A 220 12.12 7.44 32.29
CA GLY A 220 11.53 6.77 33.45
C GLY A 220 10.17 6.11 33.18
N GLY A 221 9.87 5.83 31.91
CA GLY A 221 8.67 5.08 31.50
C GLY A 221 8.83 3.56 31.61
N PRO A 222 7.87 2.79 31.09
CA PRO A 222 7.99 1.33 30.95
C PRO A 222 9.13 0.93 30.01
N TRP A 223 9.60 -0.31 30.13
CA TRP A 223 10.59 -0.89 29.21
C TRP A 223 10.07 -0.91 27.78
N ALA A 224 10.91 -0.61 26.80
CA ALA A 224 10.53 -0.50 25.39
C ALA A 224 9.78 -1.75 24.88
N GLU A 225 10.19 -2.95 25.32
CA GLU A 225 9.54 -4.22 24.97
C GLU A 225 8.10 -4.38 25.51
N ASP A 226 7.76 -3.66 26.59
CA ASP A 226 6.42 -3.68 27.20
C ASP A 226 5.52 -2.55 26.67
N GLN A 227 6.07 -1.64 25.86
CA GLN A 227 5.33 -0.50 25.33
C GLN A 227 4.53 -0.87 24.08
N VAL A 228 3.24 -0.52 24.10
CA VAL A 228 2.35 -0.57 22.94
C VAL A 228 1.86 0.85 22.65
N LEU A 229 2.41 1.44 21.59
CA LEU A 229 2.07 2.79 21.13
C LEU A 229 0.97 2.71 20.07
N LEU A 230 0.00 3.63 20.16
CA LEU A 230 -1.10 3.72 19.21
C LEU A 230 -1.27 5.14 18.66
N LEU A 231 -1.63 5.20 17.39
CA LEU A 231 -2.08 6.42 16.72
C LEU A 231 -3.42 6.13 16.04
N ASP A 232 -4.43 6.95 16.29
CA ASP A 232 -5.78 6.75 15.73
C ASP A 232 -6.35 5.32 15.97
N ASP A 233 -6.10 4.74 17.16
CA ASP A 233 -6.46 3.36 17.56
C ASP A 233 -5.71 2.23 16.81
N GLU A 234 -4.68 2.55 16.00
CA GLU A 234 -3.80 1.57 15.35
C GLU A 234 -2.47 1.41 16.10
N GLU A 235 -2.05 0.17 16.35
CA GLU A 235 -0.75 -0.15 16.94
C GLU A 235 0.38 0.17 15.96
N LEU A 236 1.44 0.79 16.47
CA LEU A 236 2.59 1.22 15.68
C LEU A 236 3.70 0.15 15.71
N GLU A 237 4.21 -0.23 14.54
CA GLU A 237 5.29 -1.23 14.42
C GLU A 237 6.66 -0.61 14.69
N ASP A 238 7.54 -1.35 15.36
CA ASP A 238 8.84 -0.87 15.85
C ASP A 238 9.78 -0.36 14.75
N ASP A 239 9.69 -0.93 13.54
CA ASP A 239 10.52 -0.58 12.39
C ASP A 239 9.93 0.53 11.51
N GLU A 240 8.69 0.97 11.76
CA GLU A 240 8.10 2.13 11.08
C GLU A 240 8.73 3.42 11.64
N SER A 241 9.07 4.37 10.76
CA SER A 241 9.50 5.71 11.19
C SER A 241 8.32 6.63 11.46
N LEU A 242 8.52 7.65 12.30
CA LEU A 242 7.47 8.65 12.59
C LEU A 242 6.96 9.32 11.29
N GLU A 243 7.86 9.56 10.34
CA GLU A 243 7.52 10.07 9.01
C GLU A 243 6.63 9.11 8.21
N GLU A 244 6.90 7.80 8.23
CA GLU A 244 6.10 6.80 7.51
C GLU A 244 4.66 6.73 8.03
N LEU A 245 4.49 7.02 9.32
CA LEU A 245 3.22 7.13 10.02
C LEU A 245 2.53 8.50 9.85
N GLU A 246 3.18 9.43 9.17
CA GLU A 246 2.80 10.84 9.06
C GLU A 246 2.62 11.55 10.41
N ILE A 247 3.38 11.14 11.45
CA ILE A 247 3.38 11.81 12.76
C ILE A 247 4.09 13.15 12.61
N LYS A 248 3.42 14.22 13.05
CA LYS A 248 3.87 15.61 12.93
C LYS A 248 4.23 16.20 14.27
N ASP A 249 4.85 17.38 14.20
CA ASP A 249 5.05 18.22 15.37
C ASP A 249 3.73 18.46 16.11
N CYS A 250 3.78 18.26 17.43
CA CYS A 250 2.69 18.30 18.38
C CYS A 250 1.60 17.21 18.25
N ASP A 251 1.80 16.15 17.45
CA ASP A 251 0.87 15.01 17.44
C ASP A 251 0.89 14.24 18.77
N THR A 252 -0.22 13.57 19.09
CA THR A 252 -0.38 12.78 20.31
C THR A 252 -0.48 11.28 20.00
N ILE A 253 0.40 10.50 20.61
CA ILE A 253 0.46 9.04 20.53
C ILE A 253 0.00 8.47 21.87
N GLU A 254 -0.89 7.49 21.86
CA GLU A 254 -1.40 6.86 23.08
C GLU A 254 -0.54 5.66 23.47
N LEU A 255 -0.22 5.53 24.77
CA LEU A 255 0.44 4.35 25.31
C LEU A 255 -0.64 3.45 25.95
N SER A 256 -0.98 2.31 25.33
CA SER A 256 -2.16 1.52 25.78
C SER A 256 -1.96 0.73 27.06
N ARG A 257 -0.75 0.27 27.42
CA ARG A 257 -0.55 -0.52 28.64
C ARG A 257 0.90 -0.58 29.13
N VAL A 258 0.99 -0.74 30.44
CA VAL A 258 2.17 -1.11 31.25
C VAL A 258 1.78 -2.46 31.87
N ILE A 259 2.49 -3.54 31.55
CA ILE A 259 2.35 -4.79 32.31
C ILE A 259 3.27 -4.64 33.53
N TYR A 260 2.71 -4.73 34.74
CA TYR A 260 3.47 -4.77 36.00
C TYR A 260 3.95 -6.18 36.31
#